data_AF-A0A7C9PUQ5-F1
#
_entry.id   AF-A0A7C9PUQ5-F1
#
_cell.length_a   1.000
_cell.length_b   1.000
_cell.length_c   1.000
_cell.angle_alpha   90.00
_cell.angle_beta   90.00
_cell.angle_gamma   90.00
#
_symmetry.space_group_name_H-M   'P 1'
#
loop_
_entity.id
_entity.type
_entity.pdbx_description
1 polymer ?
#
loop_
_entity_poly.entity_id
_entity_poly.type
_entity_poly.pdbx_seq_one_letter_code
_entity_poly.pdbx_strand_id
1 'polypeptide(L)'
;MRINFPKATALFVLILSWLIFSTTPASSQPRLTQKTINEWTDNFFYSANPQLSRRKIGSNETEYIREWNAIQRIVPDILVYQSSCSGYLMWMINSYDGEDARDRRLFLVSEDLNKVADAIFYARHPELGYRRIRRGETRLANEWSRIRTSVSRLHPCHY
;
A
#
# COMPACT_ATOMS: atom_id res chain seq x y z
N MET A 1 35.26 79.03 -13.79
CA MET A 1 33.94 79.52 -13.33
C MET A 1 32.86 78.73 -14.07
N ARG A 2 32.09 77.92 -13.33
CA ARG A 2 30.89 77.13 -13.66
C ARG A 2 30.88 76.27 -14.93
N ILE A 3 31.20 74.98 -14.74
CA ILE A 3 30.80 73.88 -15.63
C ILE A 3 29.46 73.35 -15.08
N ASN A 4 28.40 73.42 -15.89
CA ASN A 4 27.07 72.87 -15.59
C ASN A 4 27.05 71.39 -16.00
N PHE A 5 26.79 70.50 -15.04
CA PHE A 5 26.45 69.10 -15.32
C PHE A 5 24.92 68.96 -15.35
N PRO A 6 24.31 68.37 -16.40
CA PRO A 6 22.90 68.03 -16.37
C PRO A 6 22.65 66.88 -15.39
N LYS A 7 21.62 67.05 -14.57
CA LYS A 7 21.13 66.06 -13.59
C LYS A 7 20.67 64.82 -14.35
N ALA A 8 21.34 63.68 -14.12
CA ALA A 8 20.83 62.38 -14.52
C ALA A 8 19.67 62.00 -13.59
N THR A 9 18.45 62.12 -14.09
CA THR A 9 17.24 61.58 -13.46
C THR A 9 17.32 60.05 -13.57
N ALA A 10 17.67 59.38 -12.48
CA ALA A 10 17.64 57.92 -12.40
C ALA A 10 16.16 57.47 -12.35
N LEU A 11 15.69 56.84 -13.41
CA LEU A 11 14.36 56.25 -13.49
C LEU A 11 14.45 54.84 -12.87
N PHE A 12 14.02 54.71 -11.61
CA PHE A 12 13.96 53.42 -10.90
C PHE A 12 12.73 52.65 -11.41
N VAL A 13 12.91 51.78 -12.40
CA VAL A 13 11.86 50.86 -12.85
C VAL A 13 11.80 49.72 -11.84
N LEU A 14 10.86 49.79 -10.90
CA LEU A 14 10.49 48.67 -10.04
C LEU A 14 9.69 47.67 -10.88
N ILE A 15 10.35 46.66 -11.42
CA ILE A 15 9.68 45.49 -11.99
C ILE A 15 9.20 44.64 -10.81
N LEU A 16 7.94 44.83 -10.43
CA LEU A 16 7.21 43.88 -9.59
C LEU A 16 6.98 42.60 -10.40
N SER A 17 7.95 41.70 -10.38
CA SER A 17 7.78 40.34 -10.88
C SER A 17 6.82 39.61 -9.96
N TRP A 18 5.54 39.56 -10.35
CA TRP A 18 4.58 38.65 -9.76
C TRP A 18 5.04 37.22 -10.09
N LEU A 19 5.73 36.57 -9.15
CA LEU A 19 5.81 35.12 -9.13
C LEU A 19 4.40 34.62 -8.89
N ILE A 20 3.69 34.32 -9.98
CA ILE A 20 2.50 33.49 -9.93
C ILE A 20 3.00 32.13 -9.46
N PHE A 21 2.98 31.90 -8.16
CA PHE A 21 3.00 30.55 -7.61
C PHE A 21 1.74 29.90 -8.16
N SER A 22 1.89 29.13 -9.24
CA SER A 22 0.88 28.17 -9.65
C SER A 22 0.78 27.17 -8.51
N THR A 23 -0.13 27.40 -7.57
CA THR A 23 -0.54 26.39 -6.61
C THR A 23 -1.25 25.32 -7.45
N THR A 24 -0.51 24.30 -7.86
CA THR A 24 -1.13 23.05 -8.32
C THR A 24 -2.11 22.64 -7.22
N PRO A 25 -3.41 22.51 -7.51
CA PRO A 25 -4.34 22.01 -6.50
C PRO A 25 -3.84 20.63 -6.09
N ALA A 26 -3.55 20.47 -4.80
CA ALA A 26 -3.26 19.17 -4.24
C ALA A 26 -4.49 18.30 -4.55
N SER A 27 -4.29 17.22 -5.32
CA SER A 27 -5.32 16.21 -5.55
C SER A 27 -5.84 15.74 -4.19
N SER A 28 -7.05 16.14 -3.81
CA SER A 28 -7.66 15.74 -2.55
C SER A 28 -8.13 14.29 -2.67
N GLN A 29 -7.20 13.34 -2.50
CA GLN A 29 -7.58 11.95 -2.32
C GLN A 29 -8.56 11.86 -1.14
N PRO A 30 -9.63 11.04 -1.23
CA PRO A 30 -10.49 10.81 -0.09
C PRO A 30 -9.66 10.25 1.06
N ARG A 31 -10.12 10.47 2.29
CA ARG A 31 -9.46 9.89 3.46
C ARG A 31 -9.68 8.38 3.46
N LEU A 32 -8.61 7.60 3.69
CA LEU A 32 -8.73 6.18 3.93
C LEU A 32 -9.54 5.95 5.22
N THR A 33 -10.65 5.22 5.12
CA THR A 33 -11.56 5.00 6.25
C THR A 33 -11.25 3.69 6.97
N GLN A 34 -11.59 3.60 8.26
CA GLN A 34 -11.46 2.34 9.00
C GLN A 34 -12.30 1.21 8.38
N LYS A 35 -13.45 1.55 7.77
CA LYS A 35 -14.27 0.58 7.04
C LYS A 35 -13.49 -0.03 5.88
N THR A 36 -12.87 0.79 5.04
CA THR A 36 -12.02 0.34 3.92
C THR A 36 -10.82 -0.47 4.42
N ILE A 37 -10.17 -0.04 5.50
CA ILE A 37 -9.06 -0.78 6.13
C ILE A 37 -9.54 -2.18 6.54
N ASN A 38 -10.68 -2.28 7.23
CA ASN A 38 -11.23 -3.55 7.67
C ASN A 38 -11.63 -4.45 6.49
N GLU A 39 -12.25 -3.91 5.44
CA GLU A 39 -12.63 -4.66 4.23
C GLU A 39 -11.41 -5.29 3.54
N TRP A 40 -10.34 -4.51 3.34
CA TRP A 40 -9.09 -5.04 2.79
C TRP A 40 -8.41 -6.03 3.72
N THR A 41 -8.43 -5.77 5.03
CA THR A 41 -7.91 -6.69 6.05
C THR A 41 -8.63 -8.05 5.99
N ASP A 42 -9.96 -8.04 5.91
CA ASP A 42 -10.78 -9.25 5.78
C ASP A 42 -10.47 -10.00 4.48
N ASN A 43 -10.31 -9.30 3.36
CA ASN A 43 -9.98 -9.92 2.08
C ASN A 43 -8.65 -10.68 2.14
N PHE A 44 -7.59 -10.07 2.67
CA PHE A 44 -6.31 -10.74 2.86
C PHE A 44 -6.40 -11.89 3.86
N PHE A 45 -7.03 -11.65 5.00
CA PHE A 45 -7.15 -12.62 6.08
C PHE A 45 -7.87 -13.89 5.63
N TYR A 46 -9.05 -13.76 5.00
CA TYR A 46 -9.81 -14.93 4.54
C TYR A 46 -9.22 -15.59 3.29
N SER A 47 -8.46 -14.85 2.47
CA SER A 47 -7.70 -15.49 1.39
C SER A 47 -6.64 -16.45 1.94
N ALA A 48 -5.93 -16.04 3.01
CA ALA A 48 -4.94 -16.87 3.68
C ALA A 48 -5.55 -17.94 4.62
N ASN A 49 -6.82 -17.78 5.00
CA ASN A 49 -7.56 -18.67 5.90
C ASN A 49 -8.89 -19.17 5.29
N PRO A 50 -8.88 -19.84 4.12
CA PRO A 50 -10.10 -20.24 3.42
C PRO A 50 -10.94 -21.25 4.22
N GLN A 51 -10.33 -22.02 5.12
CA GLN A 51 -11.00 -22.97 6.00
C GLN A 51 -12.03 -22.32 6.93
N LEU A 52 -11.89 -21.02 7.21
CA LEU A 52 -12.84 -20.28 8.03
C LEU A 52 -14.14 -19.97 7.27
N SER A 53 -14.19 -20.14 5.96
CA SER A 53 -15.39 -19.89 5.14
C SER A 53 -16.01 -18.51 5.39
N ARG A 54 -15.15 -17.51 5.60
CA ARG A 54 -15.53 -16.12 5.95
C ARG A 54 -16.38 -15.97 7.21
N ARG A 55 -16.42 -16.98 8.10
CA ARG A 55 -17.09 -16.86 9.39
C ARG A 55 -16.36 -15.84 10.26
N LYS A 56 -17.12 -15.13 11.09
CA LYS A 56 -16.56 -14.22 12.09
C LYS A 56 -15.59 -14.96 13.02
N ILE A 57 -14.46 -14.31 13.30
CA ILE A 57 -13.47 -14.77 14.28
C ILE A 57 -14.09 -14.68 15.68
N GLY A 58 -14.05 -15.78 16.43
CA GLY A 58 -14.45 -15.84 17.83
C GLY A 58 -13.46 -15.09 18.73
N SER A 59 -13.94 -14.54 19.84
CA SER A 59 -13.10 -13.76 20.77
C SER A 59 -11.98 -14.57 21.43
N ASN A 60 -12.11 -15.90 21.49
CA ASN A 60 -11.11 -16.82 22.02
C ASN A 60 -10.09 -17.29 20.97
N GLU A 61 -10.27 -16.95 19.69
CA GLU A 61 -9.38 -17.36 18.60
C GLU A 61 -8.19 -16.40 18.47
N THR A 62 -7.38 -16.35 19.53
CA THR A 62 -6.34 -15.34 19.71
C THR A 62 -5.28 -15.34 18.61
N GLU A 63 -4.99 -16.49 18.01
CA GLU A 63 -4.09 -16.63 16.85
C GLU A 63 -4.64 -15.90 15.61
N TYR A 64 -5.90 -16.14 15.26
CA TYR A 64 -6.56 -15.45 14.15
C TYR A 64 -6.72 -13.95 14.41
N ILE A 65 -7.04 -13.55 15.64
CA ILE A 65 -7.08 -12.13 16.03
C ILE A 65 -5.71 -11.47 15.83
N ARG A 66 -4.62 -12.17 16.16
CA ARG A 66 -3.26 -11.66 15.97
C ARG A 66 -2.91 -11.50 14.50
N GLU A 67 -3.22 -12.49 13.66
CA GLU A 67 -3.04 -12.40 12.20
C GLU A 67 -3.81 -11.21 11.61
N TRP A 68 -5.10 -11.11 11.94
CA TRP A 68 -5.96 -10.04 11.43
C TRP A 68 -5.43 -8.65 11.83
N ASN A 69 -5.01 -8.48 13.09
CA ASN A 69 -4.40 -7.24 13.55
C ASN A 69 -3.05 -6.93 12.90
N ALA A 70 -2.25 -7.95 12.58
CA ALA A 70 -0.97 -7.76 11.88
C ALA A 70 -1.19 -7.25 10.45
N ILE A 71 -2.16 -7.81 9.72
CA ILE A 71 -2.57 -7.34 8.39
C ILE A 71 -3.09 -5.90 8.48
N GLN A 72 -4.00 -5.62 9.41
CA GLN A 72 -4.64 -4.30 9.52
C GLN A 72 -3.62 -3.15 9.67
N ARG A 73 -2.49 -3.40 10.34
CA ARG A 73 -1.43 -2.40 10.52
C ARG A 73 -0.73 -2.00 9.23
N ILE A 74 -0.62 -2.91 8.26
CA ILE A 74 0.09 -2.65 7.00
C ILE A 74 -0.83 -2.21 5.87
N VAL A 75 -2.14 -2.42 6.00
CA VAL A 75 -3.12 -2.06 4.95
C VAL A 75 -3.05 -0.58 4.55
N PRO A 76 -2.94 0.39 5.47
CA PRO A 76 -2.82 1.79 5.09
C PRO A 76 -1.60 2.12 4.21
N ASP A 77 -0.51 1.35 4.36
CA ASP A 77 0.77 1.62 3.68
C ASP A 77 0.81 1.03 2.26
N ILE A 78 -0.13 0.15 1.92
CA ILE A 78 -0.15 -0.58 0.63
C ILE A 78 -1.33 -0.20 -0.27
N LEU A 79 -2.27 0.59 0.24
CA LEU A 79 -3.43 1.03 -0.52
C LEU A 79 -3.19 2.39 -1.18
N VAL A 80 -3.61 2.50 -2.43
CA VAL A 80 -3.62 3.73 -3.22
C VAL A 80 -5.02 4.00 -3.74
N TYR A 81 -5.37 5.28 -3.81
CA TYR A 81 -6.65 5.70 -4.40
C TYR A 81 -6.44 6.06 -5.87
N GLN A 82 -6.88 5.19 -6.77
CA GLN A 82 -6.64 5.31 -8.20
C GLN A 82 -7.78 4.71 -9.04
N SER A 83 -7.72 4.88 -10.37
CA SER A 83 -8.74 4.36 -11.29
C SER A 83 -8.66 2.83 -11.39
N SER A 84 -9.81 2.18 -11.25
CA SER A 84 -9.99 0.73 -11.40
C SER A 84 -10.07 0.31 -12.87
N CYS A 85 -10.16 -1.00 -13.12
CA CYS A 85 -10.38 -1.55 -14.46
C CYS A 85 -11.69 -1.07 -15.12
N SER A 86 -12.68 -0.65 -14.34
CA SER A 86 -13.97 -0.11 -14.84
C SER A 86 -13.97 1.42 -14.93
N GLY A 87 -12.84 2.08 -14.67
CA GLY A 87 -12.69 3.54 -14.76
C GLY A 87 -13.09 4.30 -13.49
N TYR A 88 -13.68 3.64 -12.48
CA TYR A 88 -14.05 4.27 -11.22
C TYR A 88 -12.85 4.41 -10.27
N LEU A 89 -12.76 5.53 -9.55
CA LEU A 89 -11.73 5.70 -8.52
C LEU A 89 -12.08 4.90 -7.26
N MET A 90 -11.17 4.03 -6.83
CA MET A 90 -11.32 3.24 -5.60
C MET A 90 -9.98 2.96 -4.93
N TRP A 91 -10.03 2.49 -3.69
CA TRP A 91 -8.84 2.04 -2.95
C TRP A 91 -8.41 0.66 -3.45
N MET A 92 -7.17 0.55 -3.91
CA MET A 92 -6.60 -0.67 -4.47
C MET A 92 -5.17 -0.87 -4.00
N ILE A 93 -4.65 -2.08 -4.17
CA ILE A 93 -3.21 -2.36 -3.99
C ILE A 93 -2.44 -1.68 -5.13
N ASN A 94 -1.38 -0.97 -4.79
CA ASN A 94 -0.55 -0.24 -5.75
C ASN A 94 0.22 -1.18 -6.67
N SER A 95 0.95 -2.13 -6.07
CA SER A 95 1.72 -3.14 -6.80
C SER A 95 0.97 -4.47 -6.77
N TYR A 96 0.40 -4.89 -7.89
CA TYR A 96 -0.28 -6.20 -8.04
C TYR A 96 0.56 -7.15 -8.93
N ASP A 97 0.50 -8.46 -8.67
CA ASP A 97 1.27 -9.48 -9.43
C ASP A 97 0.74 -9.72 -10.86
N GLY A 98 -0.35 -9.07 -11.27
CA GLY A 98 -1.00 -9.29 -12.56
C GLY A 98 -1.92 -10.52 -12.60
N GLU A 99 -2.73 -10.62 -13.66
CA GLU A 99 -3.74 -11.68 -13.83
C GLU A 99 -3.11 -13.08 -14.00
N ASP A 100 -1.89 -13.13 -14.56
CA ASP A 100 -1.10 -14.34 -14.85
C ASP A 100 -0.54 -15.05 -13.61
N ALA A 101 -0.62 -14.44 -12.42
CA ALA A 101 -0.31 -15.15 -11.17
C ALA A 101 -1.20 -16.40 -10.96
N ARG A 102 -2.32 -16.49 -11.69
CA ARG A 102 -3.26 -17.61 -11.69
C ARG A 102 -2.83 -18.79 -12.56
N ASP A 103 -2.06 -18.56 -13.63
CA ASP A 103 -1.72 -19.58 -14.63
C ASP A 103 -0.21 -19.83 -14.70
N ARG A 104 0.29 -20.72 -13.83
CA ARG A 104 1.57 -21.45 -13.91
C ARG A 104 2.82 -20.62 -14.30
N ARG A 105 3.57 -20.20 -13.25
CA ARG A 105 5.00 -19.78 -13.17
C ARG A 105 5.23 -18.31 -12.71
N LEU A 106 4.86 -18.05 -11.45
CA LEU A 106 5.71 -17.48 -10.39
C LEU A 106 6.46 -16.15 -10.64
N PHE A 107 5.82 -15.13 -11.23
CA PHE A 107 6.33 -13.76 -11.06
C PHE A 107 5.62 -13.07 -9.89
N LEU A 108 5.84 -13.57 -8.67
CA LEU A 108 5.38 -12.96 -7.41
C LEU A 108 6.25 -11.74 -7.07
N VAL A 109 6.06 -10.64 -7.79
CA VAL A 109 6.93 -9.45 -7.75
C VAL A 109 6.39 -8.32 -6.88
N SER A 110 5.10 -8.37 -6.49
CA SER A 110 4.50 -7.34 -5.65
C SER A 110 5.14 -7.30 -4.26
N GLU A 111 5.79 -6.18 -3.95
CA GLU A 111 6.34 -5.89 -2.62
C GLU A 111 5.23 -5.68 -1.59
N ASP A 112 4.11 -5.09 -1.99
CA ASP A 112 2.98 -4.85 -1.10
C ASP A 112 2.32 -6.16 -0.64
N LEU A 113 2.17 -7.12 -1.57
CA LEU A 113 1.70 -8.46 -1.21
C LEU A 113 2.76 -9.27 -0.44
N ASN A 114 4.06 -8.99 -0.61
CA ASN A 114 5.11 -9.53 0.26
C ASN A 114 4.93 -9.04 1.70
N LYS A 115 4.64 -7.74 1.92
CA LYS A 115 4.38 -7.19 3.27
C LYS A 115 3.17 -7.86 3.93
N VAL A 116 2.10 -8.11 3.17
CA VAL A 116 0.93 -8.86 3.67
C VAL A 116 1.33 -10.28 4.08
N ALA A 117 2.07 -10.98 3.23
CA ALA A 117 2.51 -12.35 3.52
C ALA A 117 3.41 -12.41 4.75
N ASP A 118 4.35 -11.47 4.89
CA ASP A 118 5.22 -11.33 6.06
C ASP A 118 4.40 -11.07 7.33
N ALA A 119 3.42 -10.16 7.29
CA ALA A 119 2.58 -9.85 8.44
C ALA A 119 1.83 -11.09 8.96
N ILE A 120 1.27 -11.89 8.06
CA ILE A 120 0.58 -13.15 8.42
C ILE A 120 1.60 -14.18 8.93
N PHE A 121 2.69 -14.39 8.20
CA PHE A 121 3.69 -15.39 8.53
C PHE A 121 4.32 -15.14 9.92
N TYR A 122 4.74 -13.92 10.22
CA TYR A 122 5.33 -13.61 11.53
C TYR A 122 4.29 -13.51 12.65
N ALA A 123 3.00 -13.27 12.35
CA ALA A 123 1.95 -13.42 13.34
C ALA A 123 1.78 -14.88 13.81
N ARG A 124 1.94 -15.84 12.90
CA ARG A 124 1.95 -17.29 13.17
C ARG A 124 3.23 -17.77 13.83
N HIS A 125 4.35 -17.10 13.54
CA HIS A 125 5.69 -17.47 14.00
C HIS A 125 6.37 -16.38 14.83
N PRO A 126 5.78 -15.96 15.98
CA PRO A 126 6.36 -14.93 16.82
C PRO A 126 7.76 -15.30 17.36
N GLU A 127 8.05 -16.60 17.51
CA GLU A 127 9.33 -17.14 17.95
C GLU A 127 10.51 -16.81 17.01
N LEU A 128 10.21 -16.47 15.74
CA LEU A 128 11.23 -16.06 14.79
C LEU A 128 11.71 -14.62 15.01
N GLY A 129 10.96 -13.79 15.73
CA GLY A 129 11.34 -12.41 16.01
C GLY A 129 11.64 -11.60 14.74
N TYR A 130 10.85 -11.80 13.68
CA TYR A 130 11.03 -11.16 12.37
C TYR A 130 12.35 -11.49 11.64
N ARG A 131 13.11 -12.48 12.11
CA ARG A 131 14.32 -12.91 11.40
C ARG A 131 13.92 -13.53 10.06
N ARG A 132 14.75 -13.29 9.04
CA ARG A 132 14.60 -13.95 7.73
C ARG A 132 14.63 -15.47 7.86
N ILE A 133 13.83 -16.14 7.03
CA ILE A 133 13.88 -17.58 6.82
C ILE A 133 15.27 -17.93 6.31
N ARG A 134 15.95 -18.86 6.99
CA ARG A 134 17.31 -19.30 6.70
C ARG A 134 17.29 -20.39 5.63
N ARG A 135 18.43 -20.55 4.96
CA ARG A 135 18.64 -21.67 4.04
C ARG A 135 18.47 -23.00 4.80
N GLY A 136 17.63 -23.89 4.27
CA GLY A 136 17.30 -25.18 4.90
C GLY A 136 16.00 -25.17 5.72
N GLU A 137 15.41 -24.01 6.01
CA GLU A 137 14.10 -23.91 6.68
C GLU A 137 12.94 -24.12 5.70
N THR A 138 12.98 -25.24 4.97
CA THR A 138 12.09 -25.51 3.82
C THR A 138 10.61 -25.48 4.20
N ARG A 139 10.25 -25.92 5.43
CA ARG A 139 8.86 -25.86 5.90
C ARG A 139 8.35 -24.43 6.04
N LEU A 140 9.15 -23.55 6.65
CA LEU A 140 8.81 -22.13 6.82
C LEU A 140 8.73 -21.43 5.45
N ALA A 141 9.68 -21.70 4.57
CA ALA A 141 9.68 -21.16 3.21
C ALA A 141 8.43 -21.58 2.42
N ASN A 142 8.04 -22.86 2.53
CA ASN A 142 6.85 -23.38 1.87
C ASN A 142 5.56 -22.78 2.44
N GLU A 143 5.49 -22.55 3.75
CA GLU A 143 4.35 -21.88 4.37
C GLU A 143 4.22 -20.43 3.90
N TRP A 144 5.31 -19.66 3.96
CA TRP A 144 5.34 -18.30 3.45
C TRP A 144 4.89 -18.23 1.98
N SER A 145 5.39 -19.13 1.14
CA SER A 145 5.02 -19.20 -0.28
C SER A 145 3.52 -19.50 -0.48
N ARG A 146 2.93 -20.36 0.35
CA ARG A 146 1.48 -20.64 0.31
C ARG A 146 0.66 -19.41 0.71
N ILE A 147 1.04 -18.73 1.80
CA ILE A 147 0.39 -17.49 2.23
C ILE A 147 0.47 -16.45 1.11
N ARG A 148 1.67 -16.23 0.55
CA ARG A 148 1.91 -15.27 -0.52
C ARG A 148 1.08 -15.56 -1.77
N THR A 149 1.00 -16.83 -2.16
CA THR A 149 0.18 -17.28 -3.30
C THR A 149 -1.31 -17.06 -3.05
N SER A 150 -1.78 -17.33 -1.84
CA SER A 150 -3.18 -17.08 -1.48
C SER A 150 -3.53 -15.60 -1.63
N VAL A 151 -2.73 -14.70 -1.07
CA VAL A 151 -3.03 -13.26 -1.16
C VAL A 151 -2.89 -12.69 -2.58
N SER A 152 -2.10 -13.30 -3.48
CA SER A 152 -2.04 -12.92 -4.92
C SER A 152 -3.32 -13.16 -5.71
N ARG A 153 -4.18 -14.08 -5.26
CA ARG A 153 -5.45 -14.35 -5.96
C ARG A 153 -6.37 -13.15 -5.92
N LEU A 154 -6.04 -12.20 -5.05
CA LEU A 154 -6.82 -11.03 -4.85
C LEU A 154 -6.63 -10.01 -6.00
N HIS A 155 -7.45 -10.13 -7.05
CA HIS A 155 -7.40 -9.23 -8.19
C HIS A 155 -8.05 -7.88 -7.85
N PRO A 156 -7.32 -6.74 -7.91
CA PRO A 156 -7.78 -5.43 -7.42
C PRO A 156 -9.10 -4.94 -8.05
N CYS A 157 -9.50 -5.48 -9.20
CA CYS A 157 -10.73 -5.12 -9.89
C CYS A 157 -11.94 -6.05 -9.66
N HIS A 158 -11.85 -7.07 -8.80
CA HIS A 158 -12.95 -8.02 -8.56
C HIS A 158 -13.38 -8.10 -7.09
N TYR A 159 -13.40 -6.94 -6.41
CA TYR A 159 -13.93 -6.78 -5.05
C TYR A 159 -15.30 -6.14 -5.01
#